data_AF-A0A2Z6AUC0-F1
#
_entry.id   AF-A0A2Z6AUC0-F1
#
_cell.length_a   1.000
_cell.length_b   1.000
_cell.length_c   1.000
_cell.angle_alpha   90.00
_cell.angle_beta   90.00
_cell.angle_gamma   90.00
#
_symmetry.space_group_name_H-M   'P 1'
#
loop_
_entity.id
_entity.type
_entity.pdbx_description
1 polymer ?
#
loop_
_entity_poly.entity_id
_entity_poly.type
_entity_poly.pdbx_seq_one_letter_code
_entity_poly.pdbx_strand_id
1 'polypeptide(L)' 'MHDLDQFTETITICDEECPYDPKRKIALVMCENCSNQEEVDVVSVENGKGTVYGFMCSQCGHFNQPCE' A
#
# COMPACT_ATOMS: atom_id res chain seq x y z
N MET A 1 -14.94 -3.36 9.84
CA MET A 1 -14.57 -4.50 8.99
C MET A 1 -14.18 -3.88 7.67
N HIS A 2 -12.90 -3.89 7.29
CA HIS A 2 -12.49 -3.40 5.97
C HIS A 2 -12.98 -4.45 4.97
N ASP A 3 -13.91 -4.10 4.10
CA ASP A 3 -14.42 -5.01 3.07
C ASP A 3 -13.30 -5.27 2.07
N LEU A 4 -12.63 -6.41 2.22
CA LEU A 4 -11.57 -6.88 1.32
C LEU A 4 -12.05 -7.02 -0.13
N ASP A 5 -13.36 -7.06 -0.36
CA ASP A 5 -13.99 -7.08 -1.67
C ASP A 5 -13.65 -5.85 -2.54
N GLN A 6 -13.11 -4.78 -1.95
CA GLN A 6 -12.66 -3.59 -2.68
C GLN A 6 -11.28 -3.75 -3.33
N PHE A 7 -10.42 -4.63 -2.79
CA PHE A 7 -9.05 -4.85 -3.27
C PHE A 7 -9.02 -6.01 -4.28
N THR A 8 -9.44 -5.72 -5.50
CA THR A 8 -9.66 -6.74 -6.55
C THR A 8 -8.41 -7.15 -7.30
N GLU A 9 -7.31 -6.39 -7.16
CA GLU A 9 -6.05 -6.62 -7.85
C GLU A 9 -4.90 -6.80 -6.85
N THR A 10 -3.72 -7.18 -7.36
CA THR A 10 -2.48 -7.29 -6.59
C THR A 10 -1.38 -6.62 -7.37
N ILE A 11 -0.65 -5.71 -6.72
CA ILE A 11 0.50 -5.01 -7.27
C ILE A 11 1.70 -5.22 -6.36
N THR A 12 2.91 -5.04 -6.87
CA THR A 12 4.13 -5.09 -6.09
C THR A 12 4.54 -3.69 -5.65
N ILE A 13 4.70 -3.47 -4.35
CA ILE A 13 5.23 -2.22 -3.76
C ILE A 13 6.38 -2.63 -2.84
N CYS A 14 7.56 -2.02 -2.97
CA CYS A 14 8.74 -2.37 -2.16
C CYS A 14 9.11 -3.87 -2.22
N ASP A 15 8.98 -4.51 -3.38
CA ASP A 15 9.14 -5.98 -3.56
C ASP A 15 8.16 -6.86 -2.75
N GLU A 16 7.10 -6.27 -2.18
CA GLU A 16 6.02 -6.97 -1.50
C GLU A 16 4.72 -6.96 -2.33
N GLU A 17 3.99 -8.08 -2.32
CA GLU A 17 2.68 -8.17 -2.96
C GLU A 17 1.61 -7.52 -2.07
N CYS A 18 1.00 -6.45 -2.59
CA CYS A 18 -0.01 -5.67 -1.89
C CYS A 18 -1.38 -5.79 -2.59
N PRO A 19 -2.46 -6.10 -1.84
CA PRO A 19 -3.81 -5.97 -2.35
C PRO A 19 -4.08 -4.52 -2.81
N TYR A 20 -4.73 -4.37 -3.97
CA TYR A 20 -4.93 -3.10 -4.64
C TYR A 20 -6.37 -2.89 -5.10
N ASP A 21 -6.93 -1.71 -4.80
CA ASP A 21 -8.16 -1.19 -5.37
C ASP A 21 -7.83 -0.26 -6.55
N PRO A 22 -8.00 -0.71 -7.81
CA PRO A 22 -7.72 0.11 -8.99
C PRO A 22 -8.69 1.27 -9.20
N LYS A 23 -9.89 1.23 -8.59
CA LYS A 23 -10.89 2.30 -8.69
C LYS A 23 -10.52 3.47 -7.78
N ARG A 24 -10.13 3.18 -6.54
CA ARG A 24 -9.71 4.19 -5.55
C ARG A 24 -8.24 4.55 -5.68
N LYS A 25 -7.44 3.73 -6.37
CA LYS A 25 -5.98 3.78 -6.42
C LYS A 25 -5.35 3.65 -5.04
N ILE A 26 -5.85 2.72 -4.22
CA ILE A 26 -5.38 2.49 -2.86
C ILE A 26 -4.85 1.07 -2.74
N ALA A 27 -3.68 0.91 -2.13
CA ALA A 27 -3.11 -0.39 -1.78
C ALA A 27 -3.09 -0.61 -0.27
N LEU A 28 -3.13 -1.87 0.15
CA LEU A 28 -2.89 -2.27 1.53
C LEU A 28 -1.41 -2.58 1.72
N VAL A 29 -0.70 -1.71 2.43
CA VAL A 29 0.74 -1.81 2.65
C VAL A 29 1.02 -2.04 4.13
N MET A 30 1.96 -2.92 4.43
CA MET A 30 2.37 -3.20 5.81
C MET A 30 3.37 -2.15 6.28
N CYS A 31 3.20 -1.66 7.51
CA CYS A 31 4.22 -0.83 8.13
C CYS A 31 5.48 -1.67 8.42
N GLU A 32 6.63 -1.18 7.97
CA GLU A 32 7.93 -1.87 8.13
C GLU A 32 8.35 -2.03 9.61
N ASN A 33 7.82 -1.19 10.50
CA ASN A 33 8.18 -1.19 11.92
C ASN A 33 7.24 -2.03 12.80
N CYS A 34 5.92 -1.93 12.62
CA CYS A 34 4.94 -2.59 13.50
C CYS A 34 4.03 -3.59 12.79
N SER A 35 4.18 -3.75 11.47
CA SER A 35 3.34 -4.62 10.64
C SER A 35 1.84 -4.30 10.70
N ASN A 36 1.47 -3.07 11.06
CA ASN A 36 0.10 -2.61 10.87
C ASN A 36 -0.18 -2.44 9.37
N GLN A 37 -1.37 -2.84 8.94
CA GLN A 37 -1.81 -2.67 7.55
C GLN A 37 -2.42 -1.28 7.37
N GLU A 38 -1.92 -0.53 6.40
CA GLU A 38 -2.39 0.83 6.09
C GLU A 38 -2.97 0.89 4.67
N GLU A 39 -4.02 1.70 4.49
CA GLU A 39 -4.49 2.12 3.17
C GLU A 39 -3.59 3.25 2.66
N VAL A 40 -2.89 3.02 1.55
CA VAL A 40 -1.92 3.97 0.98
C VAL A 40 -2.29 4.32 -0.46
N ASP A 41 -2.27 5.61 -0.77
CA ASP A 41 -2.49 6.11 -2.14
C ASP A 41 -1.36 5.68 -3.07
N VAL A 42 -1.72 5.07 -4.19
CA VAL A 42 -0.81 4.63 -5.24
C VAL A 42 -0.75 5.69 -6.34
N VAL A 43 0.46 6.24 -6.54
CA VAL A 43 0.75 7.32 -7.49
C VAL A 43 0.61 6.83 -8.93
N SER A 44 1.21 5.69 -9.22
CA SER A 44 1.24 5.05 -10.53
C SER A 44 1.38 3.55 -10.39
N VAL A 45 0.89 2.82 -11.40
CA VAL A 45 1.10 1.39 -11.55
C VAL A 45 1.67 1.14 -12.94
N GLU A 46 2.87 0.57 -13.01
CA GLU A 46 3.57 0.23 -14.26
C GLU A 46 4.02 -1.23 -14.22
N ASN A 47 3.57 -2.04 -15.19
CA ASN A 47 3.89 -3.48 -15.26
C ASN A 47 3.62 -4.25 -13.94
N GLY A 48 2.55 -3.89 -13.24
CA GLY A 48 2.18 -4.51 -11.96
C GLY A 48 2.96 -3.98 -10.75
N LYS A 49 3.88 -3.02 -10.92
CA LYS A 49 4.60 -2.34 -9.83
C LYS A 49 3.93 -1.03 -9.47
N GLY A 50 3.60 -0.86 -8.20
CA GLY A 50 3.00 0.36 -7.65
C GLY A 50 4.06 1.29 -7.06
N THR A 51 3.92 2.59 -7.33
CA THR A 51 4.75 3.64 -6.71
C THR A 51 3.92 4.39 -5.66
N VAL A 52 4.51 4.65 -4.49
CA VAL A 52 3.90 5.42 -3.38
C VAL A 52 4.89 6.49 -2.90
N TYR A 53 4.40 7.63 -2.37
CA TYR A 53 5.26 8.73 -1.88
C TYR A 53 5.83 8.51 -0.45
N GLY A 54 5.46 7.42 0.21
CA GLY A 54 5.74 7.17 1.63
C GLY A 54 4.58 7.61 2.52
N PHE A 55 4.46 6.99 3.69
CA PHE A 55 3.31 7.21 4.60
C PHE A 55 3.69 7.06 6.06
N MET A 56 3.01 7.81 6.92
CA MET A 56 3.14 7.68 8.37
C MET A 56 2.15 6.63 8.87
N CYS A 57 2.63 5.61 9.57
CA CYS A 57 1.78 4.59 10.17
C CYS A 57 0.86 5.22 11.22
N SER A 58 -0.44 4.98 11.08
CA SER A 58 -1.46 5.50 11.98
C SER A 58 -1.39 4.87 13.38
N GLN A 59 -0.81 3.67 13.49
CA GLN A 59 -0.68 2.94 14.75
C GLN A 59 0.60 3.28 15.54
N CYS A 60 1.77 3.32 14.90
CA CYS A 60 3.05 3.49 15.61
C CYS A 60 3.76 4.83 15.35
N GLY A 61 3.26 5.65 14.43
CA GLY A 61 3.86 6.94 14.06
C GLY A 61 5.16 6.84 13.27
N HIS A 62 5.59 5.62 12.92
CA HIS A 62 6.75 5.40 12.06
C HIS A 62 6.49 5.92 10.64
N PHE A 63 7.48 6.59 10.05
CA PHE A 63 7.41 7.02 8.65
C PHE A 63 8.02 5.94 7.76
N ASN A 64 7.17 5.29 6.96
CA ASN A 64 7.56 4.31 5.96
C ASN A 64 8.02 5.07 4.71
N GLN A 65 9.27 4.87 4.32
CA GLN A 65 9.86 5.60 3.21
C GLN A 65 9.24 5.18 1.87
N PRO A 66 9.17 6.08 0.87
CA PRO A 66 8.84 5.67 -0.49
C PRO A 66 9.87 4.66 -1.01
N CYS A 67 9.39 3.66 -1.75
CA CYS A 67 10.22 2.73 -2.49
C CYS A 67 10.21 3.08 -3.98
N GLU A 68 11.37 2.96 -4.62
CA GLU A 68 11.55 3.18 -6.07
C GLU A 68 11.29 1.92 -6.89
#